data_AF-A0A4R5VXS2-F1
#
_entry.id   AF-A0A4R5VXS2-F1
#
_cell.length_a   1.000
_cell.length_b   1.000
_cell.length_c   1.000
_cell.angle_alpha   90.00
_cell.angle_beta   90.00
_cell.angle_gamma   90.00
#
_symmetry.space_group_name_H-M   'P 1'
#
loop_
_entity.id
_entity.type
_entity.pdbx_description
1 polymer ?
#
loop_
_entity_poly.entity_id
_entity_poly.type
_entity_poly.pdbx_seq_one_letter_code
_entity_poly.pdbx_strand_id
1 'polypeptide(L)'
;MKNKLFVLILGLFLAVPGLASAHKHIPVDHEGHDIHKEDCCDKDNHRHHFMHGDWKAKMAAREGKILGWVNQYTPEKKEAWTKMFSEKKVLMMKWLSPQNAAKREQWKKERMEKMEKFRKQYDEGKITKEEFLKKVHGGKDMSHWQTYHEIEEAVAEKNNEEAKKYLNQLLEQYKAHNQMLKDLMAK
;
A
#
# COMPACT_ATOMS: atom_id res chain seq x y z
N MET A 1 35.47 -35.15 32.23
CA MET A 1 34.94 -36.46 32.66
C MET A 1 33.68 -36.24 33.48
N LYS A 2 32.59 -36.97 33.16
CA LYS A 2 31.47 -37.37 34.06
C LYS A 2 30.59 -36.20 34.59
N ASN A 3 29.30 -36.05 34.28
CA ASN A 3 28.22 -37.03 34.18
C ASN A 3 27.17 -36.66 33.13
N LYS A 4 26.64 -37.73 32.51
CA LYS A 4 25.45 -37.76 31.67
C LYS A 4 24.20 -37.89 32.55
N LEU A 5 23.06 -37.54 31.95
CA LEU A 5 21.84 -38.36 31.85
C LEU A 5 20.55 -37.83 32.55
N PHE A 6 19.63 -37.37 31.69
CA PHE A 6 18.16 -37.54 31.64
C PHE A 6 17.32 -37.57 32.92
N VAL A 7 16.22 -36.80 32.92
CA VAL A 7 14.85 -37.35 33.05
C VAL A 7 13.86 -36.57 32.15
N LEU A 8 13.17 -37.32 31.29
CA LEU A 8 12.00 -36.99 30.48
C LEU A 8 10.73 -37.42 31.24
N ILE A 9 9.74 -36.53 31.43
CA ILE A 9 8.30 -36.85 31.69
C ILE A 9 7.52 -35.60 31.20
N LEU A 10 6.93 -35.53 29.99
CA LEU A 10 5.72 -36.17 29.45
C LEU A 10 4.43 -35.92 30.26
N GLY A 11 3.47 -35.18 29.69
CA GLY A 11 2.05 -35.39 30.00
C GLY A 11 1.17 -34.15 30.15
N LEU A 12 0.53 -33.79 29.04
CA LEU A 12 -0.89 -33.39 28.89
C LEU A 12 -1.60 -32.65 30.05
N PHE A 13 -2.01 -31.41 29.78
CA PHE A 13 -3.35 -30.92 30.17
C PHE A 13 -3.95 -30.07 29.04
N LEU A 14 -4.66 -30.76 28.15
CA LEU A 14 -5.78 -30.19 27.40
C LEU A 14 -6.95 -30.03 28.37
N ALA A 15 -7.38 -28.81 28.64
CA ALA A 15 -8.72 -28.51 29.14
C ALA A 15 -9.07 -27.04 28.88
N VAL A 16 -9.88 -26.80 27.85
CA VAL A 16 -10.63 -25.55 27.63
C VAL A 16 -12.00 -25.72 28.29
N PRO A 17 -12.48 -24.71 29.04
CA PRO A 17 -13.75 -24.04 28.70
C PRO A 17 -13.58 -22.51 28.84
N GLY A 18 -13.90 -21.66 27.87
CA GLY A 18 -15.25 -21.50 27.33
C GLY A 18 -16.07 -20.53 28.19
N LEU A 19 -15.84 -19.21 28.07
CA LEU A 19 -16.85 -18.20 28.45
C LEU A 19 -16.91 -17.11 27.37
N ALA A 20 -18.05 -17.11 26.68
CA ALA A 20 -18.49 -16.11 25.74
C ALA A 20 -18.78 -14.79 26.47
N SER A 21 -18.18 -13.69 26.02
CA SER A 21 -18.63 -12.34 26.35
C SER A 21 -19.56 -11.86 25.23
N ALA A 22 -20.85 -11.83 25.53
CA ALA A 22 -21.88 -11.26 24.67
C ALA A 22 -21.82 -9.73 24.74
N HIS A 23 -21.15 -9.09 23.79
CA HIS A 23 -21.35 -7.66 23.55
C HIS A 23 -22.59 -7.50 22.66
N LYS A 24 -23.69 -7.03 23.26
CA LYS A 24 -24.89 -6.58 22.54
C LYS A 24 -24.48 -5.48 21.56
N HIS A 25 -24.53 -5.80 20.26
CA HIS A 25 -24.48 -4.79 19.21
C HIS A 25 -25.88 -4.24 19.04
N ILE A 26 -26.07 -2.95 19.36
CA ILE A 26 -27.23 -2.19 18.90
C ILE A 26 -26.98 -1.91 17.41
N PRO A 27 -27.87 -2.27 16.48
CA PRO A 27 -27.74 -1.82 15.10
C PRO A 27 -28.09 -0.34 15.04
N VAL A 28 -27.16 0.48 14.55
CA VAL A 28 -27.45 1.84 14.11
C VAL A 28 -27.86 1.71 12.65
N ASP A 29 -29.15 1.86 12.40
CA ASP A 29 -29.67 2.03 11.04
C ASP A 29 -29.11 3.34 10.47
N HIS A 30 -28.22 3.22 9.49
CA HIS A 30 -27.98 4.28 8.54
C HIS A 30 -28.64 3.89 7.22
N GLU A 31 -29.90 4.29 7.10
CA GLU A 31 -30.52 4.53 5.79
C GLU A 31 -29.61 5.50 5.02
N GLY A 32 -29.02 5.00 3.95
CA GLY A 32 -28.02 5.71 3.16
C GLY A 32 -28.07 5.27 1.72
N HIS A 33 -29.10 5.76 1.02
CA HIS A 33 -29.17 5.96 -0.43
C HIS A 33 -28.38 5.01 -1.33
N ASP A 34 -29.12 4.09 -1.93
CA ASP A 34 -28.82 3.52 -3.24
C ASP A 34 -28.44 4.62 -4.23
N ILE A 35 -27.17 4.65 -4.64
CA ILE A 35 -26.72 5.33 -5.84
C ILE A 35 -26.08 4.28 -6.74
N HIS A 36 -26.90 3.81 -7.68
CA HIS A 36 -26.53 3.23 -8.97
C HIS A 36 -25.26 2.38 -9.01
N LYS A 37 -25.45 1.07 -8.77
CA LYS A 37 -24.72 0.03 -9.50
C LYS A 37 -24.98 0.24 -10.99
N GLU A 38 -24.04 0.84 -11.70
CA GLU A 38 -23.90 0.60 -13.13
C GLU A 38 -22.89 -0.52 -13.32
N ASP A 39 -23.43 -1.61 -13.87
CA ASP A 39 -22.76 -2.83 -14.25
C ASP A 39 -21.54 -2.55 -15.12
N CYS A 40 -20.37 -2.78 -14.56
CA CYS A 40 -19.20 -3.16 -15.33
C CYS A 40 -18.68 -4.48 -14.78
N CYS A 41 -18.89 -5.54 -15.57
CA CYS A 41 -18.40 -6.91 -15.42
C CYS A 41 -19.32 -7.85 -14.63
N ASP A 42 -20.36 -8.33 -15.29
CA ASP A 42 -20.99 -9.59 -14.89
C ASP A 42 -20.45 -10.75 -15.74
N LYS A 43 -19.93 -11.75 -15.01
CA LYS A 43 -20.05 -13.21 -15.19
C LYS A 43 -18.76 -13.97 -14.88
N ASP A 44 -18.86 -14.73 -13.80
CA ASP A 44 -18.16 -15.98 -13.52
C ASP A 44 -16.64 -15.93 -13.27
N ASN A 45 -16.26 -15.57 -12.04
CA ASN A 45 -15.51 -16.45 -11.13
C ASN A 45 -14.85 -15.64 -9.99
N HIS A 46 -15.11 -16.07 -8.76
CA HIS A 46 -14.30 -15.85 -7.56
C HIS A 46 -13.74 -14.44 -7.34
N ARG A 47 -14.58 -13.47 -6.97
CA ARG A 47 -14.10 -12.15 -6.51
C ARG A 47 -14.36 -11.94 -5.03
N HIS A 48 -13.43 -12.51 -4.28
CA HIS A 48 -12.92 -12.07 -2.99
C HIS A 48 -13.70 -10.94 -2.30
N HIS A 49 -14.38 -11.32 -1.22
CA HIS A 49 -14.69 -10.45 -0.09
C HIS A 49 -13.40 -9.92 0.56
N PHE A 50 -12.63 -9.06 -0.12
CA PHE A 50 -11.64 -8.22 0.55
C PHE A 50 -12.41 -7.09 1.24
N MET A 51 -12.89 -7.37 2.44
CA MET A 51 -13.43 -6.37 3.34
C MET A 51 -12.49 -5.16 3.39
N HIS A 52 -13.00 -4.00 3.00
CA HIS A 52 -12.29 -2.71 3.00
C HIS A 52 -11.87 -2.24 4.41
N GLY A 53 -12.15 -3.01 5.47
CA GLY A 53 -11.89 -2.67 6.88
C GLY A 53 -10.42 -2.62 7.28
N ASP A 54 -9.53 -3.33 6.60
CA ASP A 54 -8.11 -3.43 7.02
C ASP A 54 -7.14 -2.59 6.17
N TRP A 55 -7.63 -1.75 5.26
CA TRP A 55 -6.72 -0.96 4.40
C TRP A 55 -5.88 0.05 5.22
N LYS A 56 -6.52 0.76 6.15
CA LYS A 56 -5.82 1.73 7.02
C LYS A 56 -4.78 1.04 7.90
N ALA A 57 -5.12 -0.12 8.47
CA ALA A 57 -4.21 -0.89 9.31
C ALA A 57 -3.06 -1.51 8.48
N LYS A 58 -3.32 -2.03 7.27
CA LYS A 58 -2.25 -2.46 6.34
C LYS A 58 -1.29 -1.31 5.98
N MET A 59 -1.81 -0.11 5.74
CA MET A 59 -0.97 1.05 5.44
C MET A 59 -0.13 1.48 6.65
N ALA A 60 -0.71 1.46 7.85
CA ALA A 60 0.01 1.74 9.08
C ALA A 60 1.08 0.69 9.39
N ALA A 61 0.78 -0.60 9.18
CA ALA A 61 1.74 -1.69 9.33
C ALA A 61 2.92 -1.54 8.36
N ARG A 62 2.64 -1.17 7.11
CA ARG A 62 3.70 -0.89 6.11
C ARG A 62 4.56 0.31 6.52
N GLU A 63 3.95 1.41 6.96
CA GLU A 63 4.66 2.59 7.46
C GLU A 63 5.57 2.22 8.64
N GLY A 64 5.06 1.47 9.61
CA GLY A 64 5.82 0.97 10.76
C GLY A 64 7.01 0.10 10.34
N LYS A 65 6.81 -0.80 9.36
CA LYS A 65 7.89 -1.65 8.84
C LYS A 65 9.00 -0.82 8.18
N ILE A 66 8.63 0.16 7.34
CA ILE A 66 9.57 1.07 6.70
C ILE A 66 10.36 1.85 7.76
N LEU A 67 9.68 2.42 8.77
CA LEU A 67 10.35 3.14 9.85
C LEU A 67 11.28 2.24 10.67
N GLY A 68 10.92 0.96 10.85
CA GLY A 68 11.78 -0.06 11.44
C GLY A 68 13.09 -0.21 10.67
N TRP A 69 13.00 -0.41 9.36
CA TRP A 69 14.18 -0.48 8.49
C TRP A 69 14.97 0.83 8.45
N VAL A 70 14.31 1.98 8.44
CA VAL A 70 14.98 3.28 8.48
C VAL A 70 15.82 3.43 9.75
N ASN A 71 15.29 3.06 10.92
CA ASN A 71 16.07 3.09 12.17
C ASN A 71 17.32 2.20 12.11
N GLN A 72 17.26 1.09 11.36
CA GLN A 72 18.35 0.12 11.27
C GLN A 72 19.40 0.50 10.21
N TYR A 73 18.97 0.96 9.03
CA TYR A 73 19.84 1.10 7.86
C TYR A 73 20.10 2.56 7.43
N THR A 74 19.20 3.48 7.76
CA THR A 74 19.33 4.92 7.45
C THR A 74 18.85 5.82 8.59
N PRO A 75 19.35 5.64 9.83
CA PRO A 75 18.87 6.38 11.00
C PRO A 75 19.00 7.90 10.83
N GLU A 76 20.00 8.36 10.07
CA GLU A 76 20.23 9.76 9.74
C GLU A 76 19.08 10.39 8.92
N LYS A 77 18.22 9.57 8.28
CA LYS A 77 17.07 10.04 7.49
C LYS A 77 15.73 9.83 8.18
N LYS A 78 15.71 9.37 9.43
CA LYS A 78 14.48 9.10 10.19
C LYS A 78 13.52 10.29 10.23
N GLU A 79 14.05 11.48 10.46
CA GLU A 79 13.25 12.70 10.49
C GLU A 79 12.63 13.02 9.13
N ALA A 80 13.41 12.89 8.04
CA ALA A 80 12.92 13.10 6.69
C ALA A 80 11.78 12.12 6.33
N TRP A 81 11.91 10.85 6.74
CA TRP A 81 10.86 9.85 6.59
C TRP A 81 9.59 10.18 7.37
N THR A 82 9.74 10.57 8.63
CA THR A 82 8.60 10.92 9.50
C THR A 82 7.84 12.13 8.95
N LYS A 83 8.58 13.15 8.51
CA LYS A 83 8.00 14.34 7.85
C LYS A 83 7.27 13.98 6.57
N MET A 84 7.87 13.14 5.72
CA MET A 84 7.24 12.69 4.47
C MET A 84 5.91 11.97 4.73
N PHE A 85 5.86 11.03 5.68
CA PHE A 85 4.62 10.30 5.98
C PHE A 85 3.54 11.20 6.56
N SER A 86 3.90 12.13 7.44
CA SER A 86 2.97 13.14 7.98
C SER A 86 2.38 14.00 6.86
N GLU A 87 3.23 14.53 5.98
CA GLU A 87 2.80 15.32 4.83
C GLU A 87 1.89 14.51 3.90
N LYS A 88 2.25 13.26 3.59
CA LYS A 88 1.44 12.37 2.76
C LYS A 88 0.04 12.19 3.33
N LYS A 89 -0.09 11.97 4.65
CA LYS A 89 -1.39 11.84 5.33
C LYS A 89 -2.24 13.09 5.14
N VAL A 90 -1.66 14.27 5.39
CA VAL A 90 -2.35 15.55 5.21
C VAL A 90 -2.78 15.78 3.76
N LEU A 91 -1.87 15.56 2.80
CA LEU A 91 -2.16 15.75 1.38
C LEU A 91 -3.23 14.78 0.88
N MET A 92 -3.19 13.51 1.29
CA MET A 92 -4.22 12.54 0.93
C MET A 92 -5.59 12.91 1.52
N MET A 93 -5.65 13.37 2.77
CA MET A 93 -6.92 13.83 3.36
C MET A 93 -7.48 15.04 2.61
N LYS A 94 -6.64 16.01 2.24
CA LYS A 94 -7.03 17.15 1.41
C LYS A 94 -7.48 16.71 0.01
N TRP A 95 -6.73 15.83 -0.63
CA TRP A 95 -7.05 15.35 -1.97
C TRP A 95 -8.38 14.61 -2.01
N LEU A 96 -8.70 13.82 -0.97
CA LEU A 96 -9.93 13.06 -0.85
C LEU A 96 -11.12 13.88 -0.33
N SER A 97 -10.92 15.14 0.05
CA SER A 97 -11.98 15.97 0.61
C SER A 97 -13.05 16.34 -0.44
N PRO A 98 -14.28 16.70 -0.03
CA PRO A 98 -15.32 17.11 -0.97
C PRO A 98 -14.92 18.28 -1.88
N GLN A 99 -14.10 19.21 -1.37
CA GLN A 99 -13.64 20.39 -2.12
C GLN A 99 -12.83 20.04 -3.38
N ASN A 100 -12.15 18.88 -3.39
CA ASN A 100 -11.37 18.43 -4.53
C ASN A 100 -12.09 17.38 -5.39
N ALA A 101 -13.36 17.05 -5.11
CA ALA A 101 -14.08 15.97 -5.79
C ALA A 101 -14.14 16.15 -7.32
N ALA A 102 -14.46 17.36 -7.80
CA ALA A 102 -14.49 17.66 -9.23
C ALA A 102 -13.11 17.48 -9.89
N LYS A 103 -12.04 17.95 -9.23
CA LYS A 103 -10.65 17.78 -9.70
C LYS A 103 -10.24 16.31 -9.76
N ARG A 104 -10.67 15.50 -8.78
CA ARG A 104 -10.44 14.04 -8.78
C ARG A 104 -11.11 13.36 -9.96
N GLU A 105 -12.37 13.68 -10.24
CA GLU A 105 -13.09 13.09 -11.37
C GLU A 105 -12.51 13.51 -12.71
N GLN A 106 -12.13 14.78 -12.87
CA GLN A 106 -11.43 15.23 -14.06
C GLN A 106 -10.10 14.49 -14.24
N TRP A 107 -9.28 14.41 -13.20
CA TRP A 107 -8.01 13.67 -13.24
C TRP A 107 -8.22 12.20 -13.61
N LYS A 108 -9.27 11.55 -13.09
CA LYS A 108 -9.62 10.17 -13.43
C LYS A 108 -9.95 10.03 -14.92
N LYS A 109 -10.74 10.94 -15.48
CA LYS A 109 -11.07 10.96 -16.92
C LYS A 109 -9.81 11.13 -17.78
N GLU A 110 -8.99 12.15 -17.48
CA GLU A 110 -7.73 12.42 -18.19
C GLU A 110 -6.79 11.21 -18.17
N ARG A 111 -6.71 10.52 -17.02
CA ARG A 111 -5.91 9.29 -16.90
C ARG A 111 -6.44 8.14 -17.73
N MET A 112 -7.76 7.94 -17.77
CA MET A 112 -8.38 6.88 -18.58
C MET A 112 -8.17 7.13 -20.08
N GLU A 113 -8.40 8.36 -20.54
CA GLU A 113 -8.16 8.75 -21.94
C GLU A 113 -6.69 8.56 -22.34
N LYS A 114 -5.76 8.95 -21.47
CA LYS A 114 -4.33 8.74 -21.68
C LYS A 114 -3.97 7.25 -21.76
N MET A 115 -4.56 6.44 -20.89
CA MET A 115 -4.38 4.98 -20.89
C MET A 115 -4.87 4.37 -22.21
N GLU A 116 -6.08 4.70 -22.64
CA GLU A 116 -6.66 4.20 -23.90
C GLU A 116 -5.82 4.61 -25.10
N LYS A 117 -5.33 5.86 -25.13
CA LYS A 117 -4.44 6.34 -26.18
C LYS A 117 -3.16 5.50 -26.26
N PHE A 118 -2.52 5.23 -25.12
CA PHE A 118 -1.31 4.40 -25.12
C PHE A 118 -1.60 2.94 -25.42
N ARG A 119 -2.76 2.42 -25.01
CA ARG A 119 -3.18 1.06 -25.35
C ARG A 119 -3.34 0.88 -26.86
N LYS A 120 -4.00 1.83 -27.53
CA LYS A 120 -4.07 1.84 -29.01
C LYS A 120 -2.70 1.86 -29.66
N GLN A 121 -1.78 2.70 -29.16
CA GLN A 121 -0.40 2.74 -29.69
C GLN A 121 0.33 1.40 -29.49
N TYR A 122 0.08 0.70 -28.39
CA TYR A 122 0.67 -0.60 -28.11
C TYR A 122 0.08 -1.69 -29.02
N ASP A 123 -1.26 -1.72 -29.15
CA ASP A 123 -1.96 -2.69 -30.00
C ASP A 123 -1.61 -2.50 -31.50
N GLU A 124 -1.35 -1.26 -31.93
CA GLU A 124 -0.85 -0.93 -33.27
C GLU A 124 0.66 -1.20 -33.45
N GLY A 125 1.36 -1.67 -32.41
CA GLY A 125 2.81 -1.93 -32.44
C GLY A 125 3.70 -0.69 -32.51
N LYS A 126 3.14 0.52 -32.29
CA LYS A 126 3.88 1.79 -32.33
C LYS A 126 4.75 2.02 -31.09
N ILE A 127 4.45 1.35 -29.99
CA ILE A 127 5.24 1.38 -28.77
C ILE A 127 5.43 -0.04 -28.25
N THR A 128 6.58 -0.28 -27.62
CA THR A 128 6.88 -1.54 -26.94
C THR A 128 6.08 -1.70 -25.65
N LYS A 129 6.05 -2.92 -25.11
CA LYS A 129 5.40 -3.21 -23.82
C LYS A 129 6.05 -2.40 -22.69
N GLU A 130 7.37 -2.27 -22.73
CA GLU A 130 8.16 -1.51 -21.77
C GLU A 130 7.81 -0.02 -21.81
N GLU A 131 7.68 0.55 -23.01
CA GLU A 131 7.28 1.94 -23.20
C GLU A 131 5.82 2.18 -22.79
N PHE A 132 4.92 1.24 -23.07
CA PHE A 132 3.54 1.29 -22.62
C PHE A 132 3.47 1.33 -21.09
N LEU A 133 4.13 0.38 -20.41
CA LEU A 133 4.20 0.33 -18.95
C LEU A 133 4.83 1.61 -18.39
N LYS A 134 5.88 2.14 -19.02
CA LYS A 134 6.52 3.40 -18.61
C LYS A 134 5.57 4.59 -18.73
N LYS A 135 4.84 4.72 -19.83
CA LYS A 135 3.93 5.84 -20.09
C LYS A 135 2.67 5.82 -19.22
N VAL A 136 2.20 4.62 -18.86
CA VAL A 136 0.99 4.40 -18.06
C VAL A 136 1.25 4.47 -16.56
N HIS A 137 2.31 3.81 -16.10
CA HIS A 137 2.62 3.64 -14.68
C HIS A 137 3.76 4.55 -14.20
N GLY A 138 4.31 5.40 -15.07
CA GLY A 138 5.39 6.34 -14.73
C GLY A 138 6.79 5.73 -14.76
N GLY A 139 6.96 4.54 -15.33
CA GLY A 139 8.22 3.78 -15.34
C GLY A 139 8.40 2.93 -14.09
N LYS A 140 9.24 1.89 -14.20
CA LYS A 140 9.64 1.04 -13.06
C LYS A 140 10.23 1.88 -11.91
N ASP A 141 10.89 2.98 -12.26
CA ASP A 141 11.52 3.94 -11.34
C ASP A 141 10.55 4.64 -10.38
N MET A 142 9.23 4.54 -10.60
CA MET A 142 8.19 5.17 -9.77
C MET A 142 7.24 4.16 -9.09
N SER A 143 7.50 2.86 -9.21
CA SER A 143 6.68 1.84 -8.53
C SER A 143 7.09 1.73 -7.07
N HIS A 144 6.43 2.48 -6.17
CA HIS A 144 6.61 2.34 -4.71
C HIS A 144 6.52 0.89 -4.24
N TRP A 145 5.69 0.10 -4.92
CA TRP A 145 5.49 -1.31 -4.61
C TRP A 145 6.71 -2.16 -4.93
N GLN A 146 7.35 -1.93 -6.10
CA GLN A 146 8.55 -2.67 -6.48
C GLN A 146 9.70 -2.35 -5.52
N THR A 147 10.01 -1.06 -5.32
CA THR A 147 11.09 -0.65 -4.41
C THR A 147 10.86 -1.17 -2.99
N TYR A 148 9.61 -1.27 -2.55
CA TYR A 148 9.28 -1.85 -1.25
C TYR A 148 9.69 -3.32 -1.14
N HIS A 149 9.40 -4.13 -2.18
CA HIS A 149 9.82 -5.53 -2.22
C HIS A 149 11.33 -5.70 -2.33
N GLU A 150 12.00 -4.83 -3.09
CA GLU A 150 13.47 -4.80 -3.17
C GLU A 150 14.10 -4.51 -1.79
N ILE A 151 13.46 -3.68 -0.94
CA ILE A 151 13.89 -3.51 0.45
C ILE A 151 13.65 -4.78 1.27
N GLU A 152 12.49 -5.44 1.11
CA GLU A 152 12.19 -6.69 1.83
C GLU A 152 13.24 -7.77 1.56
N GLU A 153 13.59 -7.94 0.28
CA GLU A 153 14.61 -8.89 -0.18
C GLU A 153 15.99 -8.53 0.38
N ALA A 154 16.44 -7.28 0.19
CA ALA A 154 17.73 -6.83 0.71
C ALA A 154 17.85 -6.99 2.24
N VAL A 155 16.76 -6.75 2.99
CA VAL A 155 16.74 -6.97 4.44
C VAL A 155 16.80 -8.46 4.78
N ALA A 156 16.06 -9.31 4.07
CA ALA A 156 16.08 -10.76 4.28
C ALA A 156 17.47 -11.35 4.00
N GLU A 157 18.15 -10.85 2.97
CA GLU A 157 19.52 -11.23 2.60
C GLU A 157 20.59 -10.56 3.46
N LYS A 158 20.20 -9.65 4.37
CA LYS A 158 21.10 -8.83 5.19
C LYS A 158 22.08 -7.99 4.35
N ASN A 159 21.67 -7.59 3.16
CA ASN A 159 22.42 -6.70 2.29
C ASN A 159 22.16 -5.23 2.68
N ASN A 160 23.01 -4.72 3.57
CA ASN A 160 22.85 -3.38 4.14
C ASN A 160 22.93 -2.26 3.08
N GLU A 161 23.82 -2.41 2.09
CA GLU A 161 24.03 -1.39 1.05
C GLU A 161 22.80 -1.27 0.15
N GLU A 162 22.23 -2.40 -0.27
CA GLU A 162 21.01 -2.41 -1.06
C GLU A 162 19.79 -1.94 -0.27
N ALA A 163 19.64 -2.38 0.99
CA ALA A 163 18.56 -1.90 1.85
C ALA A 163 18.61 -0.36 1.98
N LYS A 164 19.81 0.21 2.19
CA LYS A 164 20.02 1.66 2.25
C LYS A 164 19.71 2.34 0.92
N LYS A 165 20.18 1.79 -0.20
CA LYS A 165 19.90 2.30 -1.56
C LYS A 165 18.40 2.36 -1.83
N TYR A 166 17.69 1.25 -1.63
CA TYR A 166 16.27 1.15 -1.92
C TYR A 166 15.41 1.98 -0.96
N LEU A 167 15.79 2.11 0.32
CA LEU A 167 15.15 3.06 1.23
C LEU A 167 15.29 4.51 0.72
N ASN A 168 16.48 4.91 0.29
CA ASN A 168 16.67 6.25 -0.26
C ASN A 168 15.84 6.49 -1.51
N GLN A 169 15.79 5.52 -2.41
CA GLN A 169 14.96 5.57 -3.61
C GLN A 169 13.47 5.70 -3.25
N LEU A 170 12.97 4.88 -2.32
CA LEU A 170 11.57 4.89 -1.92
C LEU A 170 11.17 6.23 -1.27
N LEU A 171 12.07 6.85 -0.50
CA LEU A 171 11.83 8.18 0.07
C LEU A 171 11.60 9.24 -1.02
N GLU A 172 12.46 9.27 -2.04
CA GLU A 172 12.35 10.22 -3.15
C GLU A 172 11.08 9.96 -3.98
N GLN A 173 10.75 8.68 -4.24
CA GLN A 173 9.49 8.33 -4.91
C GLN A 173 8.27 8.83 -4.11
N TYR A 174 8.28 8.75 -2.78
CA TYR A 174 7.18 9.27 -1.97
C TYR A 174 7.12 10.81 -1.97
N LYS A 175 8.26 11.50 -1.93
CA LYS A 175 8.30 12.96 -2.07
C LYS A 175 7.73 13.40 -3.42
N ALA A 176 8.10 12.72 -4.50
CA ALA A 176 7.56 12.99 -5.83
C ALA A 176 6.04 12.78 -5.88
N HIS A 177 5.52 11.74 -5.23
CA HIS A 177 4.08 11.53 -5.10
C HIS A 177 3.39 12.64 -4.31
N ASN A 178 3.98 13.09 -3.19
CA ASN A 178 3.45 14.23 -2.44
C ASN A 178 3.43 15.50 -3.32
N GLN A 179 4.45 15.73 -4.13
CA GLN A 179 4.47 16.86 -5.06
C GLN A 179 3.37 16.74 -6.13
N MET A 180 3.20 15.56 -6.74
CA MET A 180 2.11 15.31 -7.68
C MET A 180 0.74 15.64 -7.08
N LEU A 181 0.47 15.26 -5.83
CA LEU A 181 -0.80 15.59 -5.16
C LEU A 181 -0.99 17.11 -5.00
N LYS A 182 0.07 17.85 -4.66
CA LYS A 182 0.01 19.31 -4.57
C LYS A 182 -0.33 19.92 -5.92
N ASP A 183 0.34 19.48 -6.98
CA ASP A 183 0.13 19.98 -8.34
C ASP A 183 -1.31 19.71 -8.82
N LEU A 184 -1.84 18.51 -8.53
CA LEU A 184 -3.23 18.16 -8.85
C LEU A 184 -4.26 19.02 -8.11
N MET A 185 -3.98 19.41 -6.86
CA MET A 185 -4.85 20.29 -6.10
C MET A 185 -4.73 21.77 -6.50
N ALA A 186 -3.60 22.17 -7.07
CA ALA A 186 -3.34 23.54 -7.51
C ALA A 186 -3.93 23.88 -8.89
N LYS A 187 -4.12 22.88 -9.76
CA LYS A 187 -4.88 22.99 -11.02
C LYS A 187 -6.34 23.28 -10.76
#